data_AF-A0ABD3LEU9-F1
#
_entry.id   AF-A0ABD3LEU9-F1
#
_cell.length_a   1.000
_cell.length_b   1.000
_cell.length_c   1.000
_cell.angle_alpha   90.00
_cell.angle_beta   90.00
_cell.angle_gamma   90.00
#
_symmetry.space_group_name_H-M   'P 1'
#
loop_
_entity.id
_entity.type
_entity.pdbx_description
1 polymer ?
#
loop_
_entity_poly.entity_id
_entity_poly.type
_entity_poly.pdbx_seq_one_letter_code
_entity_poly.pdbx_strand_id
1 'polypeptide(L)'
;MSALVTALAACQEKMGTGYLSAFPSEQFDRFEAIKPVWAPYYTIHKLESNVLAIYLDQYTLAGNKQALKMVTWMADYFYNRVQNVIRTYSLERHWLSLNEETGGMNDVLYQLFTVTNDPKHLLLAVQADNIAGFHANTHIPVVVGAQMRYEVTGDLLYKTIGTFFMDIVNSSYIYATGGTTVGEFWEDPKRLATTLETENEESCATYNMLKVSRNLFRWTKEVAYADYYERTLTNGVLGIQRATEPGIMIYMLPLGRGVSKARSFHHWGTQFDSFWCCYGTCLRLNTPRVLIFSAIWSLLIS
;
A
#
# COMPACT_ATOMS: atom_id res chain seq x y z
N MET A 1 12.24 16.10 15.09
CA MET A 1 11.63 14.77 15.23
C MET A 1 11.44 14.35 16.69
N SER A 2 12.45 14.45 17.55
CA SER A 2 12.32 14.02 18.97
C SER A 2 11.14 14.67 19.72
N ALA A 3 10.92 15.98 19.54
CA ALA A 3 9.79 16.68 20.17
C ALA A 3 8.41 16.13 19.76
N LEU A 4 8.25 15.72 18.49
CA LEU A 4 7.02 15.10 18.01
C LEU A 4 6.82 13.71 18.65
N VAL A 5 7.87 12.89 18.67
CA VAL A 5 7.84 11.56 19.33
C VAL A 5 7.48 11.71 20.81
N THR A 6 8.10 12.66 21.50
CA THR A 6 7.82 12.91 22.93
C THR A 6 6.38 13.37 23.17
N ALA A 7 5.84 14.26 22.33
CA ALA A 7 4.44 14.70 22.45
C ALA A 7 3.46 13.54 22.21
N LEU A 8 3.69 12.73 21.18
CA LEU A 8 2.87 11.55 20.88
C LEU A 8 3.00 10.46 21.96
N ALA A 9 4.20 10.28 22.53
CA ALA A 9 4.42 9.39 23.66
C ALA A 9 3.59 9.81 24.87
N ALA A 10 3.59 11.10 25.22
CA ALA A 10 2.80 11.61 26.32
C ALA A 10 1.29 11.37 26.12
N CYS A 11 0.79 11.49 24.88
CA CYS A 11 -0.59 11.13 24.55
C CYS A 11 -0.85 9.63 24.76
N GLN A 12 0.00 8.75 24.20
CA GLN A 12 -0.15 7.29 24.32
C GLN A 12 -0.08 6.82 25.78
N GLU A 13 0.84 7.39 26.56
CA GLU A 13 0.99 7.10 28.00
C GLU A 13 -0.24 7.55 28.79
N LYS A 14 -0.81 8.71 28.47
CA LYS A 14 -2.06 9.19 29.09
C LYS A 14 -3.25 8.29 28.76
N MET A 15 -3.29 7.70 27.56
CA MET A 15 -4.33 6.73 27.19
C MET A 15 -4.14 5.39 27.91
N GLY A 16 -2.90 4.98 28.18
CA GLY A 16 -2.56 3.82 29.01
C GLY A 16 -2.87 2.45 28.39
N THR A 17 -3.46 2.40 27.20
CA THR A 17 -3.85 1.17 26.50
C THR A 17 -2.85 0.71 25.43
N GLY A 18 -1.88 1.55 25.09
CA GLY A 18 -1.00 1.37 23.94
C GLY A 18 -1.58 1.88 22.62
N TYR A 19 -2.86 2.25 22.60
CA TYR A 19 -3.49 2.86 21.43
C TYR A 19 -2.98 4.27 21.18
N LEU A 20 -2.76 4.62 19.92
CA LEU A 20 -2.40 5.96 19.48
C LEU A 20 -2.97 6.23 18.09
N SER A 21 -3.94 7.14 17.99
CA SER A 21 -4.50 7.61 16.73
C SER A 21 -5.15 9.00 16.89
N ALA A 22 -5.45 9.64 15.78
CA ALA A 22 -6.22 10.89 15.72
C ALA A 22 -7.74 10.70 15.80
N PHE A 23 -8.21 9.45 15.87
CA PHE A 23 -9.63 9.09 15.98
C PHE A 23 -9.86 8.12 17.15
N PRO A 24 -11.10 7.95 17.65
CA PRO A 24 -11.38 7.05 18.77
C PRO A 24 -11.35 5.58 18.35
N SER A 25 -10.97 4.68 19.26
CA SER A 25 -10.92 3.23 19.00
C SER A 25 -12.27 2.62 18.63
N GLU A 26 -13.39 3.30 18.92
CA GLU A 26 -14.76 2.91 18.56
C GLU A 26 -14.95 2.71 17.05
N GLN A 27 -14.16 3.38 16.21
CA GLN A 27 -14.20 3.15 14.77
C GLN A 27 -13.79 1.73 14.38
N PHE A 28 -12.86 1.10 15.12
CA PHE A 28 -12.53 -0.30 14.91
C PHE A 28 -13.63 -1.22 15.41
N ASP A 29 -14.32 -0.87 16.49
CA ASP A 29 -15.45 -1.66 17.00
C ASP A 29 -16.56 -1.72 15.93
N ARG A 30 -16.82 -0.59 15.26
CA ARG A 30 -17.75 -0.52 14.11
C ARG A 30 -17.29 -1.37 12.95
N PHE A 31 -16.02 -1.28 12.57
CA PHE A 31 -15.45 -2.06 11.46
C PHE A 31 -15.57 -3.56 11.72
N GLU A 32 -15.16 -4.03 12.90
CA GLU A 32 -15.20 -5.44 13.30
C GLU A 32 -16.63 -5.95 13.46
N ALA A 33 -17.57 -5.06 13.79
CA ALA A 33 -18.99 -5.33 13.79
C ALA A 33 -19.63 -5.29 12.39
N ILE A 34 -18.88 -5.00 11.32
CA ILE A 34 -19.35 -4.82 9.94
C ILE A 34 -20.42 -3.72 9.87
N LYS A 35 -20.13 -2.60 10.52
CA LYS A 35 -20.93 -1.37 10.44
C LYS A 35 -20.20 -0.36 9.58
N PRO A 36 -20.91 0.47 8.79
CA PRO A 36 -20.27 1.47 7.94
C PRO A 36 -19.32 2.35 8.75
N VAL A 37 -18.07 2.45 8.34
CA VAL A 37 -17.05 3.31 8.94
C VAL A 37 -15.94 3.54 7.92
N TRP A 38 -15.34 4.73 7.91
CA TRP A 38 -14.37 5.05 6.88
C TRP A 38 -12.99 4.48 7.21
N ALA A 39 -12.71 3.29 6.66
CA ALA A 39 -11.39 2.67 6.56
C ALA A 39 -10.46 2.89 7.78
N PRO A 40 -10.86 2.50 9.01
CA PRO A 40 -10.08 2.77 10.21
C PRO A 40 -8.76 1.98 10.22
N TYR A 41 -8.76 0.75 9.70
CA TYR A 41 -7.54 -0.05 9.53
C TYR A 41 -6.63 0.49 8.42
N TYR A 42 -7.16 1.11 7.37
CA TYR A 42 -6.35 1.83 6.40
C TYR A 42 -5.75 3.10 7.01
N THR A 43 -6.57 3.87 7.73
CA THR A 43 -6.14 5.13 8.37
C THR A 43 -5.07 4.84 9.41
N ILE A 44 -5.23 3.78 10.21
CA ILE A 44 -4.20 3.32 11.12
C ILE A 44 -3.03 2.75 10.33
N HIS A 45 -3.19 1.90 9.32
CA HIS A 45 -2.05 1.45 8.52
C HIS A 45 -1.31 2.62 7.86
N LYS A 46 -1.94 3.72 7.44
CA LYS A 46 -1.23 4.89 6.91
C LYS A 46 -0.64 5.73 8.03
N LEU A 47 -1.36 6.00 9.11
CA LEU A 47 -0.83 6.73 10.27
C LEU A 47 0.26 5.90 10.95
N GLU A 48 -0.01 4.68 11.38
CA GLU A 48 0.92 3.69 11.89
C GLU A 48 1.99 3.26 10.90
N SER A 49 1.78 2.87 9.64
CA SER A 49 2.93 2.55 8.77
C SER A 49 3.79 3.79 8.49
N ASN A 50 3.26 5.01 8.57
CA ASN A 50 4.09 6.22 8.60
C ASN A 50 4.77 6.37 9.96
N VAL A 51 4.04 6.24 11.06
CA VAL A 51 4.48 6.50 12.44
C VAL A 51 5.34 5.38 12.99
N LEU A 52 4.93 4.10 12.91
CA LEU A 52 5.75 2.89 13.09
C LEU A 52 6.99 2.91 12.20
N ALA A 53 6.89 3.21 10.89
CA ALA A 53 8.11 3.26 10.07
C ALA A 53 9.00 4.43 10.46
N ILE A 54 8.44 5.60 10.79
CA ILE A 54 9.20 6.73 11.33
C ILE A 54 9.82 6.34 12.67
N TYR A 55 9.11 5.66 13.57
CA TYR A 55 9.60 5.25 14.88
C TYR A 55 10.65 4.15 14.78
N LEU A 56 10.47 3.21 13.86
CA LEU A 56 11.44 2.18 13.53
C LEU A 56 12.65 2.78 12.83
N ASP A 57 12.49 3.77 11.95
CA ASP A 57 13.58 4.53 11.35
C ASP A 57 14.28 5.42 12.42
N GLN A 58 13.55 6.03 13.35
CA GLN A 58 14.13 6.77 14.49
C GLN A 58 14.92 5.83 15.40
N TYR A 59 14.49 4.58 15.57
CA TYR A 59 15.25 3.59 16.31
C TYR A 59 16.46 3.08 15.53
N THR A 60 16.28 2.65 14.28
CA THR A 60 17.33 2.02 13.46
C THR A 60 18.36 3.01 12.94
N LEU A 61 17.96 4.26 12.64
CA LEU A 61 18.87 5.30 12.12
C LEU A 61 19.35 6.27 13.22
N ALA A 62 18.56 6.49 14.27
CA ALA A 62 18.86 7.50 15.30
C ALA A 62 18.90 6.95 16.74
N GLY A 63 18.73 5.63 16.96
CA GLY A 63 18.85 5.00 18.28
C GLY A 63 17.74 5.37 19.28
N ASN A 64 16.61 5.92 18.83
CA ASN A 64 15.55 6.39 19.71
C ASN A 64 14.75 5.24 20.33
N LYS A 65 15.07 4.89 21.59
CA LYS A 65 14.40 3.81 22.34
C LYS A 65 12.94 4.12 22.70
N GLN A 66 12.57 5.39 22.86
CA GLN A 66 11.18 5.79 23.14
C GLN A 66 10.29 5.42 21.96
N ALA A 67 10.75 5.70 20.74
CA ALA A 67 10.04 5.35 19.52
C ALA A 67 9.79 3.83 19.40
N LEU A 68 10.78 2.99 19.73
CA LEU A 68 10.62 1.54 19.76
C LEU A 68 9.56 1.11 20.79
N LYS A 69 9.61 1.63 22.02
CA LYS A 69 8.61 1.34 23.07
C LYS A 69 7.19 1.64 22.59
N MET A 70 6.99 2.80 21.96
CA MET A 70 5.68 3.20 21.43
C MET A 70 5.17 2.23 20.36
N VAL A 71 6.05 1.87 19.40
CA VAL A 71 5.80 0.88 18.34
C VAL A 71 5.35 -0.47 18.90
N THR A 72 6.08 -0.98 19.89
CA THR A 72 5.78 -2.28 20.49
C THR A 72 4.44 -2.26 21.19
N TRP A 73 4.13 -1.17 21.91
CA TRP A 73 2.87 -1.06 22.63
C TRP A 73 1.66 -0.96 21.69
N MET A 74 1.81 -0.31 20.54
CA MET A 74 0.78 -0.29 19.49
C MET A 74 0.59 -1.68 18.88
N ALA A 75 1.68 -2.39 18.58
CA ALA A 75 1.62 -3.76 18.08
C ALA A 75 0.91 -4.70 19.07
N ASP A 76 1.20 -4.58 20.37
CA ASP A 76 0.55 -5.35 21.42
C ASP A 76 -0.95 -5.02 21.51
N TYR A 77 -1.34 -3.74 21.37
CA TYR A 77 -2.75 -3.34 21.33
C TYR A 77 -3.50 -4.03 20.19
N PHE A 78 -2.98 -3.97 18.96
CA PHE A 78 -3.62 -4.59 17.80
C PHE A 78 -3.58 -6.11 17.85
N TYR A 79 -2.50 -6.71 18.36
CA TYR A 79 -2.44 -8.15 18.60
C TYR A 79 -3.59 -8.60 19.50
N ASN A 80 -3.73 -7.96 20.68
CA ASN A 80 -4.79 -8.29 21.62
C ASN A 80 -6.19 -8.06 21.02
N ARG A 81 -6.34 -6.99 20.23
CA ARG A 81 -7.60 -6.66 19.55
C ARG A 81 -8.00 -7.73 18.53
N VAL A 82 -7.09 -8.13 17.64
CA VAL A 82 -7.34 -9.20 16.66
C VAL A 82 -7.66 -10.52 17.35
N GLN A 83 -6.90 -10.88 18.40
CA GLN A 83 -7.19 -12.09 19.19
C GLN A 83 -8.61 -12.04 19.80
N ASN A 84 -9.05 -10.88 20.29
CA ASN A 84 -10.39 -10.71 20.83
C ASN A 84 -11.47 -10.83 19.74
N VAL A 85 -11.28 -10.22 18.56
CA VAL A 85 -12.22 -10.33 17.43
C VAL A 85 -12.39 -11.79 17.02
N ILE A 86 -11.29 -12.52 16.86
CA ILE A 86 -11.32 -13.94 16.48
C ILE A 86 -12.05 -14.77 17.55
N ARG A 87 -11.80 -14.49 18.83
CA ARG A 87 -12.46 -15.17 19.96
C ARG A 87 -13.95 -14.85 20.06
N THR A 88 -14.34 -13.61 19.83
CA THR A 88 -15.73 -13.12 19.98
C THR A 88 -16.60 -13.48 18.79
N TYR A 89 -16.03 -13.45 17.58
CA TYR A 89 -16.76 -13.67 16.34
C TYR A 89 -16.35 -14.99 15.69
N SER A 90 -15.33 -14.95 14.84
CA SER A 90 -14.63 -16.11 14.28
C SER A 90 -13.45 -15.62 13.43
N LEU A 91 -12.61 -16.54 12.95
CA LEU A 91 -11.55 -16.20 12.01
C LEU A 91 -12.13 -15.74 10.66
N GLU A 92 -13.15 -16.42 10.16
CA GLU A 92 -13.85 -16.10 8.91
C GLU A 92 -14.49 -14.72 8.98
N ARG A 93 -15.08 -14.35 10.13
CA ARG A 93 -15.65 -13.02 10.31
C ARG A 93 -14.60 -11.92 10.36
N HIS A 94 -13.42 -12.20 10.93
CA HIS A 94 -12.30 -11.26 10.85
C HIS A 94 -11.93 -10.98 9.37
N TRP A 95 -11.80 -12.03 8.55
CA TRP A 95 -11.55 -11.88 7.11
C TRP A 95 -12.69 -11.15 6.38
N LEU A 96 -13.94 -11.45 6.73
CA LEU A 96 -15.09 -10.76 6.16
C LEU A 96 -15.11 -9.26 6.48
N SER A 97 -14.68 -8.85 7.68
CA SER A 97 -14.57 -7.42 8.01
C SER A 97 -13.53 -6.71 7.13
N LEU A 98 -12.49 -7.43 6.68
CA LEU A 98 -11.46 -6.88 5.81
C LEU A 98 -11.93 -6.71 4.34
N ASN A 99 -13.05 -7.33 3.94
CA ASN A 99 -13.57 -7.28 2.57
C ASN A 99 -14.15 -5.94 2.11
N GLU A 100 -14.39 -4.94 2.98
CA GLU A 100 -14.68 -3.57 2.49
C GLU A 100 -13.49 -2.98 1.72
N GLU A 101 -12.32 -3.63 1.80
CA GLU A 101 -11.11 -3.16 1.12
C GLU A 101 -10.13 -4.31 0.73
N THR A 102 -10.44 -5.61 0.94
CA THR A 102 -9.55 -6.75 0.54
C THR A 102 -10.22 -7.93 -0.17
N GLY A 103 -11.14 -7.69 -1.12
CA GLY A 103 -11.49 -8.63 -2.21
C GLY A 103 -11.69 -10.12 -1.83
N GLY A 104 -12.95 -10.53 -1.63
CA GLY A 104 -13.30 -11.81 -0.99
C GLY A 104 -13.48 -13.07 -1.87
N MET A 105 -13.08 -13.08 -3.14
CA MET A 105 -13.28 -14.28 -3.99
C MET A 105 -12.36 -15.45 -3.60
N ASN A 106 -11.16 -15.14 -3.11
CA ASN A 106 -10.17 -16.15 -2.74
C ASN A 106 -10.63 -16.98 -1.54
N ASP A 107 -11.33 -16.36 -0.58
CA ASP A 107 -11.87 -17.05 0.61
C ASP A 107 -12.89 -18.14 0.22
N VAL A 108 -13.80 -17.84 -0.72
CA VAL A 108 -14.78 -18.82 -1.23
C VAL A 108 -14.10 -19.99 -1.95
N LEU A 109 -13.04 -19.71 -2.71
CA LEU A 109 -12.31 -20.75 -3.45
C LEU A 109 -11.41 -21.61 -2.53
N TYR A 110 -10.87 -21.03 -1.45
CA TYR A 110 -10.22 -21.79 -0.39
C TYR A 110 -11.20 -22.66 0.39
N GLN A 111 -12.39 -22.14 0.73
CA GLN A 111 -13.45 -22.93 1.36
C GLN A 111 -13.98 -24.03 0.42
N LEU A 112 -14.06 -23.77 -0.88
CA LEU A 112 -14.42 -24.78 -1.86
C LEU A 112 -13.35 -25.87 -1.95
N PHE A 113 -12.07 -25.51 -1.90
CA PHE A 113 -10.97 -26.47 -1.84
C PHE A 113 -11.02 -27.35 -0.59
N THR A 114 -11.31 -26.79 0.59
CA THR A 114 -11.39 -27.60 1.83
C THR A 114 -12.55 -28.60 1.79
N VAL A 115 -13.61 -28.31 1.05
CA VAL A 115 -14.77 -29.21 0.89
C VAL A 115 -14.56 -30.24 -0.23
N THR A 116 -13.99 -29.84 -1.37
CA THR A 116 -13.91 -30.71 -2.56
C THR A 116 -12.58 -31.42 -2.71
N ASN A 117 -11.53 -30.94 -2.05
CA ASN A 117 -10.13 -31.38 -2.18
C ASN A 117 -9.61 -31.37 -3.64
N ASP A 118 -10.25 -30.61 -4.53
CA ASP A 118 -9.87 -30.50 -5.93
C ASP A 118 -8.78 -29.43 -6.08
N PRO A 119 -7.54 -29.81 -6.46
CA PRO A 119 -6.43 -28.86 -6.59
C PRO A 119 -6.70 -27.75 -7.62
N LYS A 120 -7.69 -27.89 -8.51
CA LYS A 120 -8.14 -26.80 -9.40
C LYS A 120 -8.76 -25.64 -8.64
N HIS A 121 -9.44 -25.87 -7.51
CA HIS A 121 -10.02 -24.79 -6.70
C HIS A 121 -8.95 -24.04 -5.92
N LEU A 122 -7.90 -24.74 -5.46
CA LEU A 122 -6.71 -24.10 -4.90
C LEU A 122 -5.98 -23.28 -5.98
N LEU A 123 -5.86 -23.84 -7.19
CA LEU A 123 -5.28 -23.15 -8.34
C LEU A 123 -6.11 -21.91 -8.71
N LEU A 124 -7.44 -21.99 -8.77
CA LEU A 124 -8.33 -20.85 -9.02
C LEU A 124 -8.34 -19.82 -7.88
N ALA A 125 -8.23 -20.23 -6.61
CA ALA A 125 -8.10 -19.31 -5.48
C ALA A 125 -6.81 -18.48 -5.54
N VAL A 126 -5.76 -19.09 -6.11
CA VAL A 126 -4.45 -18.49 -6.30
C VAL A 126 -4.33 -17.78 -7.66
N GLN A 127 -5.08 -18.24 -8.67
CA GLN A 127 -5.10 -17.76 -10.07
C GLN A 127 -6.43 -17.12 -10.47
N ALA A 128 -7.11 -16.45 -9.54
CA ALA A 128 -8.12 -15.49 -9.96
C ALA A 128 -7.37 -14.34 -10.67
N ASP A 129 -7.15 -14.51 -11.98
CA ASP A 129 -6.37 -13.63 -12.87
C ASP A 129 -6.99 -12.23 -13.01
N ASN A 130 -8.14 -12.00 -12.36
CA ASN A 130 -8.92 -10.80 -12.52
C ASN A 130 -9.03 -10.05 -11.18
N ILE A 131 -8.27 -8.97 -11.10
CA ILE A 131 -8.32 -7.97 -10.04
C ILE A 131 -9.15 -6.75 -10.45
N ALA A 132 -9.89 -6.81 -11.56
CA ALA A 132 -10.75 -5.73 -12.01
C ALA A 132 -11.85 -5.43 -10.98
N GLY A 133 -12.16 -4.15 -10.83
CA GLY A 133 -13.08 -3.63 -9.81
C GLY A 133 -12.47 -3.53 -8.42
N PHE A 134 -11.23 -3.99 -8.19
CA PHE A 134 -10.60 -3.85 -6.88
C PHE A 134 -9.93 -2.49 -6.74
N HIS A 135 -10.05 -1.91 -5.54
CA HIS A 135 -9.32 -0.70 -5.17
C HIS A 135 -7.84 -1.04 -5.03
N ALA A 136 -7.01 -0.45 -5.88
CA ALA A 136 -5.65 -0.92 -6.06
C ALA A 136 -4.75 -0.62 -4.85
N ASN A 137 -4.80 0.61 -4.34
CA ASN A 137 -3.96 1.05 -3.23
C ASN A 137 -4.31 0.38 -1.90
N THR A 138 -5.43 -0.35 -1.85
CA THR A 138 -5.73 -1.23 -0.73
C THR A 138 -5.09 -2.61 -0.86
N HIS A 139 -5.13 -3.19 -2.05
CA HIS A 139 -4.67 -4.56 -2.28
C HIS A 139 -3.14 -4.63 -2.45
N ILE A 140 -2.50 -3.63 -3.07
CA ILE A 140 -1.04 -3.63 -3.27
C ILE A 140 -0.29 -3.70 -1.91
N PRO A 141 -0.66 -2.94 -0.86
CA PRO A 141 -0.04 -3.09 0.46
C PRO A 141 -0.16 -4.49 1.07
N VAL A 142 -1.25 -5.22 0.82
CA VAL A 142 -1.39 -6.62 1.26
C VAL A 142 -0.33 -7.49 0.60
N VAL A 143 -0.09 -7.30 -0.70
CA VAL A 143 0.99 -7.98 -1.43
C VAL A 143 2.36 -7.59 -0.87
N VAL A 144 2.60 -6.31 -0.58
CA VAL A 144 3.86 -5.87 0.06
C VAL A 144 4.03 -6.52 1.45
N GLY A 145 2.95 -6.66 2.22
CA GLY A 145 2.95 -7.37 3.51
C GLY A 145 3.29 -8.84 3.36
N ALA A 146 2.69 -9.52 2.37
CA ALA A 146 3.06 -10.88 1.98
C ALA A 146 4.56 -10.97 1.63
N GLN A 147 5.07 -10.05 0.82
CA GLN A 147 6.48 -10.04 0.47
C GLN A 147 7.40 -9.87 1.70
N MET A 148 7.02 -9.04 2.67
CA MET A 148 7.77 -8.90 3.91
C MET A 148 7.71 -10.16 4.77
N ARG A 149 6.59 -10.90 4.75
CA ARG A 149 6.51 -12.20 5.43
C ARG A 149 7.52 -13.18 4.83
N TYR A 150 7.66 -13.23 3.51
CA TYR A 150 8.69 -14.06 2.87
C TYR A 150 10.11 -13.70 3.34
N GLU A 151 10.45 -12.41 3.44
CA GLU A 151 11.77 -11.96 3.93
C GLU A 151 12.05 -12.40 5.37
N VAL A 152 11.03 -12.46 6.21
CA VAL A 152 11.16 -12.82 7.63
C VAL A 152 11.14 -14.33 7.84
N THR A 153 10.27 -15.06 7.14
CA THR A 153 10.02 -16.49 7.40
C THR A 153 10.66 -17.43 6.39
N GLY A 154 11.04 -16.94 5.20
CA GLY A 154 11.52 -17.75 4.09
C GLY A 154 10.43 -18.55 3.37
N ASP A 155 9.15 -18.35 3.70
CA ASP A 155 8.03 -19.13 3.14
C ASP A 155 7.77 -18.78 1.67
N LEU A 156 8.07 -19.74 0.78
CA LEU A 156 8.01 -19.58 -0.66
C LEU A 156 6.61 -19.27 -1.20
N LEU A 157 5.53 -19.62 -0.49
CA LEU A 157 4.17 -19.26 -0.89
C LEU A 157 4.04 -17.75 -1.07
N TYR A 158 4.59 -16.97 -0.15
CA TYR A 158 4.49 -15.51 -0.16
C TYR A 158 5.40 -14.86 -1.21
N LYS A 159 6.48 -15.52 -1.60
CA LYS A 159 7.25 -15.14 -2.79
C LYS A 159 6.41 -15.34 -4.05
N THR A 160 5.76 -16.50 -4.19
CA THR A 160 4.89 -16.82 -5.33
C THR A 160 3.73 -15.83 -5.45
N ILE A 161 3.07 -15.46 -4.35
CA ILE A 161 1.99 -14.45 -4.34
C ILE A 161 2.50 -13.12 -4.92
N GLY A 162 3.68 -12.65 -4.47
CA GLY A 162 4.25 -11.39 -4.95
C GLY A 162 4.61 -11.43 -6.44
N THR A 163 5.20 -12.53 -6.91
CA THR A 163 5.57 -12.72 -8.33
C THR A 163 4.31 -12.77 -9.20
N PHE A 164 3.36 -13.63 -8.82
CA PHE A 164 2.12 -13.81 -9.57
C PHE A 164 1.30 -12.52 -9.69
N PHE A 165 1.20 -11.75 -8.60
CA PHE A 165 0.55 -10.44 -8.63
C PHE A 165 1.22 -9.48 -9.64
N MET A 166 2.55 -9.42 -9.66
CA MET A 166 3.27 -8.56 -10.61
C MET A 166 3.04 -9.02 -12.05
N ASP A 167 2.95 -10.33 -12.31
CA ASP A 167 2.66 -10.88 -13.63
C ASP A 167 1.26 -10.52 -14.12
N ILE A 168 0.24 -10.58 -13.25
CA ILE A 168 -1.12 -10.12 -13.57
C ILE A 168 -1.09 -8.65 -13.96
N VAL A 169 -0.51 -7.80 -13.10
CA VAL A 169 -0.48 -6.35 -13.32
C VAL A 169 0.26 -6.02 -14.61
N ASN A 170 1.43 -6.63 -14.84
CA ASN A 170 2.27 -6.35 -16.00
C ASN A 170 1.69 -6.84 -17.33
N SER A 171 0.94 -7.93 -17.31
CA SER A 171 0.31 -8.46 -18.53
C SER A 171 -0.97 -7.74 -18.94
N SER A 172 -1.63 -7.02 -18.01
CA SER A 172 -3.04 -6.63 -18.20
C SER A 172 -3.42 -5.23 -17.74
N TYR A 173 -2.66 -4.57 -16.86
CA TYR A 173 -3.11 -3.34 -16.18
C TYR A 173 -2.09 -2.19 -16.20
N ILE A 174 -0.91 -2.33 -16.82
CA ILE A 174 0.14 -1.29 -16.82
C ILE A 174 0.01 -0.34 -18.02
N TYR A 175 -0.02 0.97 -17.75
CA TYR A 175 0.16 2.03 -18.75
C TYR A 175 1.64 2.22 -19.13
N ALA A 176 1.91 2.94 -20.21
CA ALA A 176 3.27 3.17 -20.71
C ALA A 176 4.22 3.82 -19.69
N THR A 177 3.67 4.61 -18.77
CA THR A 177 4.34 5.30 -17.65
C THR A 177 4.64 4.38 -16.47
N GLY A 178 4.03 3.20 -16.37
CA GLY A 178 4.20 2.23 -15.29
C GLY A 178 3.11 2.23 -14.20
N GLY A 179 2.23 3.23 -14.16
CA GLY A 179 1.05 3.22 -13.28
C GLY A 179 -0.04 2.27 -13.79
N THR A 180 -1.05 2.00 -12.96
CA THR A 180 -1.97 0.85 -13.20
C THR A 180 -3.45 1.11 -13.02
N THR A 181 -3.87 2.31 -12.60
CA THR A 181 -5.24 2.53 -12.11
C THR A 181 -6.00 3.58 -12.91
N VAL A 182 -7.33 3.51 -12.83
CA VAL A 182 -8.27 4.58 -13.20
C VAL A 182 -9.23 4.77 -12.04
N GLY A 183 -9.45 6.01 -11.62
CA GLY A 183 -10.37 6.31 -10.52
C GLY A 183 -10.06 5.56 -9.22
N GLU A 184 -8.79 5.18 -8.98
CA GLU A 184 -8.30 4.33 -7.85
C GLU A 184 -8.48 2.81 -8.02
N PHE A 185 -9.17 2.36 -9.06
CA PHE A 185 -9.48 0.95 -9.31
C PHE A 185 -8.65 0.39 -10.46
N TRP A 186 -8.54 -0.94 -10.50
CA TRP A 186 -8.19 -1.64 -11.72
C TRP A 186 -9.46 -1.84 -12.56
N GLU A 187 -9.42 -1.43 -13.82
CA GLU A 187 -10.50 -1.59 -14.78
C GLU A 187 -10.37 -2.89 -15.58
N ASP A 188 -11.20 -3.09 -16.60
CA ASP A 188 -11.13 -4.30 -17.43
C ASP A 188 -9.70 -4.60 -17.96
N PRO A 189 -9.20 -5.84 -17.80
CA PRO A 189 -7.85 -6.20 -18.20
C PRO A 189 -7.65 -6.02 -19.71
N LYS A 190 -6.46 -5.52 -20.09
CA LYS A 190 -6.06 -5.31 -21.50
C LYS A 190 -6.95 -4.32 -22.28
N ARG A 191 -7.72 -3.47 -21.58
CA ARG A 191 -8.56 -2.43 -22.16
C ARG A 191 -8.09 -1.01 -21.84
N LEU A 192 -6.81 -0.81 -21.50
CA LEU A 192 -6.25 0.48 -21.06
C LEU A 192 -6.49 1.68 -22.00
N ALA A 193 -6.67 1.44 -23.30
CA ALA A 193 -6.97 2.51 -24.25
C ALA A 193 -8.34 3.17 -24.01
N THR A 194 -9.30 2.46 -23.42
CA THR A 194 -10.65 2.97 -23.14
C THR A 194 -10.71 3.74 -21.82
N THR A 195 -9.65 3.69 -21.02
CA THR A 195 -9.56 4.28 -19.68
C THR A 195 -8.62 5.49 -19.66
N LEU A 196 -8.20 6.04 -20.81
CA LEU A 196 -7.34 7.22 -20.87
C LEU A 196 -8.14 8.50 -20.59
N GLU A 197 -8.13 8.94 -19.34
CA GLU A 197 -8.97 10.03 -18.83
C GLU A 197 -8.17 11.03 -17.96
N THR A 198 -8.88 11.77 -17.10
CA THR A 198 -8.29 12.78 -16.21
C THR A 198 -7.87 12.23 -14.85
N GLU A 199 -8.34 11.06 -14.44
CA GLU A 199 -8.12 10.50 -13.11
C GLU A 199 -7.46 9.12 -13.20
N ASN A 200 -6.33 9.08 -13.90
CA ASN A 200 -5.49 7.89 -14.04
C ASN A 200 -4.38 7.84 -12.99
N GLU A 201 -3.86 6.65 -12.74
CA GLU A 201 -2.58 6.42 -12.04
C GLU A 201 -2.47 7.15 -10.70
N GLU A 202 -3.21 6.65 -9.72
CA GLU A 202 -3.09 7.10 -8.33
C GLU A 202 -1.64 6.97 -7.87
N SER A 203 -1.09 8.08 -7.37
CA SER A 203 0.30 8.18 -6.91
C SER A 203 0.65 7.14 -5.83
N CYS A 204 -0.28 6.82 -4.93
CA CYS A 204 -0.05 5.80 -3.90
C CYS A 204 0.05 4.39 -4.48
N ALA A 205 -0.83 4.03 -5.42
CA ALA A 205 -0.79 2.73 -6.08
C ALA A 205 0.53 2.57 -6.83
N THR A 206 0.92 3.58 -7.62
CA THR A 206 2.19 3.63 -8.36
C THR A 206 3.39 3.48 -7.43
N TYR A 207 3.42 4.17 -6.28
CA TYR A 207 4.49 4.00 -5.29
C TYR A 207 4.54 2.60 -4.66
N ASN A 208 3.40 2.03 -4.30
CA ASN A 208 3.40 0.70 -3.70
C ASN A 208 3.82 -0.36 -4.72
N MET A 209 3.50 -0.19 -6.01
CA MET A 209 4.03 -1.06 -7.06
C MET A 209 5.55 -1.00 -7.19
N LEU A 210 6.18 0.18 -6.99
CA LEU A 210 7.64 0.27 -6.90
C LEU A 210 8.19 -0.61 -5.77
N LYS A 211 7.53 -0.68 -4.60
CA LYS A 211 7.97 -1.59 -3.53
C LYS A 211 7.86 -3.05 -3.94
N VAL A 212 6.76 -3.42 -4.60
CA VAL A 212 6.55 -4.79 -5.10
C VAL A 212 7.69 -5.20 -6.02
N SER A 213 7.97 -4.39 -7.05
CA SER A 213 9.04 -4.66 -8.01
C SER A 213 10.42 -4.66 -7.34
N ARG A 214 10.72 -3.73 -6.44
CA ARG A 214 12.00 -3.69 -5.71
C ARG A 214 12.25 -4.96 -4.93
N ASN A 215 11.24 -5.48 -4.24
CA ASN A 215 11.37 -6.72 -3.48
C ASN A 215 11.58 -7.92 -4.40
N LEU A 216 10.82 -8.02 -5.50
CA LEU A 216 11.02 -9.07 -6.49
C LEU A 216 12.43 -9.03 -7.09
N PHE A 217 12.90 -7.86 -7.50
CA PHE A 217 14.26 -7.67 -8.01
C PHE A 217 15.31 -8.10 -6.98
N ARG A 218 15.14 -7.77 -5.69
CA ARG A 218 16.07 -8.18 -4.63
C ARG A 218 16.20 -9.70 -4.54
N TRP A 219 15.12 -10.45 -4.77
CA TRP A 219 15.09 -11.91 -4.64
C TRP A 219 15.50 -12.65 -5.90
N THR A 220 15.07 -12.17 -7.07
CA THR A 220 15.24 -12.89 -8.35
C THR A 220 16.41 -12.38 -9.16
N LYS A 221 16.82 -11.12 -8.96
CA LYS A 221 17.77 -10.38 -9.80
C LYS A 221 17.34 -10.27 -11.27
N GLU A 222 16.06 -10.52 -11.58
CA GLU A 222 15.54 -10.41 -12.94
C GLU A 222 15.44 -8.94 -13.35
N VAL A 223 16.11 -8.58 -14.44
CA VAL A 223 16.20 -7.20 -14.94
C VAL A 223 14.84 -6.61 -15.29
N ALA A 224 13.86 -7.44 -15.69
CA ALA A 224 12.50 -6.99 -15.98
C ALA A 224 11.85 -6.20 -14.82
N TYR A 225 12.15 -6.58 -13.56
CA TYR A 225 11.65 -5.82 -12.41
C TYR A 225 12.34 -4.46 -12.26
N ALA A 226 13.63 -4.37 -12.58
CA ALA A 226 14.36 -3.11 -12.60
C ALA A 226 13.89 -2.19 -13.73
N ASP A 227 13.64 -2.74 -14.93
CA ASP A 227 13.08 -2.00 -16.07
C ASP A 227 11.69 -1.43 -15.75
N TYR A 228 10.85 -2.21 -15.08
CA TYR A 228 9.57 -1.71 -14.56
C TYR A 228 9.78 -0.59 -13.54
N TYR A 229 10.72 -0.77 -12.61
CA TYR A 229 11.00 0.20 -11.56
C TYR A 229 11.45 1.54 -12.15
N GLU A 230 12.40 1.54 -13.08
CA GLU A 230 12.91 2.74 -13.74
C GLU A 230 11.81 3.47 -14.52
N ARG A 231 11.05 2.74 -15.34
CA ARG A 231 9.94 3.30 -16.13
C ARG A 231 8.90 3.96 -15.24
N THR A 232 8.49 3.26 -14.17
CA THR A 232 7.49 3.75 -13.21
C THR A 232 8.00 4.93 -12.41
N LEU A 233 9.26 4.89 -11.97
CA LEU A 233 9.87 5.99 -11.23
C LEU A 233 9.99 7.26 -12.09
N THR A 234 10.49 7.11 -13.32
CA THR A 234 10.78 8.24 -14.21
C THR A 234 9.52 8.88 -14.76
N ASN A 235 8.54 8.06 -15.17
CA ASN A 235 7.35 8.57 -15.85
C ASN A 235 6.16 8.71 -14.91
N GLY A 236 5.90 7.68 -14.09
CA GLY A 236 4.77 7.66 -13.16
C GLY A 236 5.00 8.49 -11.90
N VAL A 237 6.24 8.61 -11.42
CA VAL A 237 6.53 9.22 -10.11
C VAL A 237 7.18 10.60 -10.16
N LEU A 238 8.22 10.78 -10.98
CA LEU A 238 9.02 12.02 -10.98
C LEU A 238 8.16 13.26 -11.24
N GLY A 239 7.12 13.11 -12.06
CA GLY A 239 6.19 14.18 -12.39
C GLY A 239 5.12 14.47 -11.33
N ILE A 240 5.07 13.74 -10.21
CA ILE A 240 3.99 13.90 -9.22
C ILE A 240 4.15 15.20 -8.41
N GLN A 241 5.38 15.64 -8.16
CA GLN A 241 5.61 16.91 -7.47
C GLN A 241 5.75 18.05 -8.49
N ARG A 242 5.16 19.20 -8.17
CA ARG A 242 5.31 20.41 -8.96
C ARG A 242 6.73 20.94 -8.84
N ALA A 243 7.46 20.94 -9.95
CA ALA A 243 8.88 21.34 -9.96
C ALA A 243 9.11 22.79 -9.53
N THR A 244 8.16 23.70 -9.82
CA THR A 244 8.26 25.12 -9.47
C THR A 244 7.89 25.42 -8.02
N GLU A 245 7.14 24.53 -7.37
CA GLU A 245 6.56 24.74 -6.04
C GLU A 245 6.70 23.47 -5.21
N PRO A 246 7.81 23.33 -4.46
CA PRO A 246 8.02 22.21 -3.58
C PRO A 246 6.85 22.00 -2.61
N GLY A 247 6.49 20.74 -2.38
CA GLY A 247 5.38 20.37 -1.50
C GLY A 247 4.00 20.39 -2.15
N ILE A 248 3.86 20.85 -3.40
CA ILE A 248 2.63 20.72 -4.17
C ILE A 248 2.69 19.45 -5.01
N MET A 249 1.73 18.56 -4.81
CA MET A 249 1.67 17.23 -5.42
C MET A 249 0.30 16.98 -6.07
N ILE A 250 0.26 16.12 -7.09
CA ILE A 250 -0.98 15.56 -7.64
C ILE A 250 -1.43 14.31 -6.89
N TYR A 251 -2.71 13.99 -7.01
CA TYR A 251 -3.25 12.68 -6.62
C TYR A 251 -3.13 11.68 -7.78
N MET A 252 -3.71 12.06 -8.93
CA MET A 252 -3.78 11.28 -10.16
C MET A 252 -2.86 11.86 -11.23
N LEU A 253 -2.17 11.00 -11.98
CA LEU A 253 -1.42 11.36 -13.18
C LEU A 253 -2.31 11.16 -14.42
N PRO A 254 -2.91 12.22 -14.99
CA PRO A 254 -3.87 12.06 -16.08
C PRO A 254 -3.20 11.63 -17.39
N LEU A 255 -3.85 10.73 -18.13
CA LEU A 255 -3.34 10.18 -19.40
C LEU A 255 -4.20 10.53 -20.62
N GLY A 256 -5.35 11.14 -20.41
CA GLY A 256 -6.27 11.55 -21.46
C GLY A 256 -5.63 12.50 -22.47
N ARG A 257 -6.18 12.52 -23.70
CA ARG A 257 -5.67 13.41 -24.75
C ARG A 257 -5.97 14.88 -24.41
N GLY A 258 -4.94 15.73 -24.41
CA GLY A 258 -5.10 17.18 -24.24
C GLY A 258 -5.47 17.61 -22.82
N VAL A 259 -5.37 16.71 -21.86
CA VAL A 259 -5.60 16.98 -20.44
C VAL A 259 -4.33 17.52 -19.79
N SER A 260 -4.45 18.01 -18.56
CA SER A 260 -3.34 18.51 -17.77
C SER A 260 -3.53 18.13 -16.31
N LYS A 261 -2.41 17.99 -15.58
CA LYS A 261 -2.39 17.86 -14.11
C LYS A 261 -3.13 18.99 -13.38
N ALA A 262 -3.30 20.15 -14.03
CA ALA A 262 -4.06 21.27 -13.48
C ALA A 262 -5.58 21.20 -13.78
N ARG A 263 -6.01 20.31 -14.69
CA ARG A 263 -7.39 20.19 -15.17
C ARG A 263 -7.89 18.75 -14.97
N SER A 264 -7.85 18.30 -13.72
CA SER A 264 -8.42 17.05 -13.27
C SER A 264 -9.28 17.31 -12.03
N PHE A 265 -10.04 16.31 -11.55
CA PHE A 265 -10.85 16.44 -10.34
C PHE A 265 -9.95 16.79 -9.13
N HIS A 266 -8.84 16.05 -8.95
CA HIS A 266 -7.90 16.32 -7.88
C HIS A 266 -6.93 17.47 -8.17
N HIS A 267 -6.66 17.79 -9.44
CA HIS A 267 -5.77 18.88 -9.84
C HIS A 267 -4.42 18.88 -9.08
N TRP A 268 -3.71 20.01 -9.07
CA TRP A 268 -2.60 20.21 -8.15
C TRP A 268 -3.17 20.53 -6.77
N GLY A 269 -2.75 19.80 -5.73
CA GLY A 269 -3.16 20.18 -4.38
C GLY A 269 -2.53 21.50 -3.92
N THR A 270 -2.73 21.80 -2.65
CA THR A 270 -2.27 23.02 -1.98
C THR A 270 -1.40 22.66 -0.78
N GLN A 271 -0.60 23.63 -0.32
CA GLN A 271 0.30 23.40 0.81
C GLN A 271 -0.43 23.13 2.13
N PHE A 272 -1.63 23.69 2.32
CA PHE A 272 -2.32 23.71 3.62
C PHE A 272 -3.74 23.15 3.60
N ASP A 273 -4.31 22.84 2.43
CA ASP A 273 -5.71 22.41 2.32
C ASP A 273 -5.86 21.05 1.59
N SER A 274 -4.77 20.43 1.14
CA SER A 274 -4.78 19.13 0.46
C SER A 274 -4.19 18.03 1.33
N PHE A 275 -5.04 17.28 2.02
CA PHE A 275 -4.67 16.22 2.96
C PHE A 275 -4.97 14.81 2.43
N TRP A 276 -4.69 14.60 1.15
CA TRP A 276 -4.93 13.31 0.50
C TRP A 276 -3.88 12.26 0.86
N CYS A 277 -4.21 10.98 0.69
CA CYS A 277 -3.28 9.87 0.93
C CYS A 277 -1.98 10.01 0.11
N CYS A 278 -2.07 10.54 -1.12
CA CYS A 278 -0.95 10.74 -2.02
C CYS A 278 0.09 11.72 -1.48
N TYR A 279 -0.30 12.72 -0.70
CA TYR A 279 0.65 13.64 -0.05
C TYR A 279 1.54 12.90 0.96
N GLY A 280 0.94 12.04 1.79
CA GLY A 280 1.69 11.22 2.76
C GLY A 280 2.66 10.25 2.08
N THR A 281 2.28 9.72 0.91
CA THR A 281 3.14 8.83 0.12
C THR A 281 4.29 9.59 -0.55
N CYS A 282 4.00 10.73 -1.18
CA CYS A 282 4.99 11.52 -1.93
C CYS A 282 6.10 12.09 -1.03
N LEU A 283 5.80 12.40 0.23
CA LEU A 283 6.83 12.77 1.21
C LEU A 283 7.88 11.66 1.40
N ARG A 284 7.50 10.37 1.26
CA ARG A 284 8.45 9.25 1.35
C ARG A 284 9.22 9.01 0.06
N LEU A 285 8.59 9.20 -1.09
CA LEU A 285 9.23 9.10 -2.40
C LEU A 285 10.46 10.02 -2.53
N ASN A 286 10.38 11.22 -1.95
CA ASN A 286 11.45 12.20 -2.01
C ASN A 286 12.52 12.05 -0.92
N THR A 287 12.54 10.93 -0.18
CA THR A 287 13.61 10.61 0.77
C THR A 287 14.78 9.88 0.12
N PRO A 288 16.01 9.99 0.66
CA PRO A 288 17.22 9.47 0.00
C PRO A 288 17.20 7.98 -0.35
N ARG A 289 16.43 7.15 0.37
CA ARG A 289 16.37 5.69 0.14
C ARG A 289 15.83 5.31 -1.26
N VAL A 290 14.98 6.14 -1.87
CA VAL A 290 14.44 5.92 -3.22
C VAL A 290 15.41 6.49 -4.28
N LEU A 291 15.97 7.67 -4.01
CA LEU A 291 16.90 8.36 -4.91
C LEU A 291 18.26 7.62 -5.07
N ILE A 292 18.74 6.94 -4.02
CA ILE A 292 19.99 6.16 -4.07
C ILE A 292 19.89 4.99 -5.07
N PHE A 293 18.71 4.38 -5.24
CA PHE A 293 18.54 3.27 -6.19
C PHE A 293 18.63 3.77 -7.65
N SER A 294 18.06 4.95 -7.93
CA SER A 294 18.20 5.63 -9.23
C SER A 294 19.65 6.03 -9.51
N ALA A 295 20.35 6.61 -8.52
CA ALA A 295 21.73 7.03 -8.68
C ALA A 295 22.71 5.86 -8.90
N ILE A 296 22.49 4.73 -8.22
CA ILE A 296 23.32 3.51 -8.40
C ILE A 296 23.07 2.87 -9.76
N TRP A 297 21.83 2.88 -10.27
CA TRP A 297 21.50 2.33 -11.59
C TRP A 297 22.12 3.16 -12.73
N SER A 298 22.08 4.49 -12.64
CA SER A 298 22.74 5.37 -13.62
C SER A 298 24.26 5.21 -13.67
N LEU A 299 24.89 4.77 -12.57
CA LEU A 299 26.32 4.47 -12.49
C LEU A 299 26.68 3.06 -12.97
N LEU A 300 25.71 2.14 -13.09
CA LEU A 300 25.92 0.78 -13.57
C LEU A 300 25.74 0.63 -15.08
N ILE A 301 25.14 1.63 -15.74
CA ILE A 301 24.86 1.65 -17.19
C ILE A 301 25.77 2.66 -17.94
N SER A 302 26.60 3.42 -17.22
CA SER A 302 27.68 4.27 -17.75
C SER A 302 29.03 3.57 -17.66
#